data_AF-A0AA91DGM5-F1
#
_entry.id   AF-A0AA91DGM5-F1
#
_cell.length_a   1.000
_cell.length_b   1.000
_cell.length_c   1.000
_cell.angle_alpha   90.00
_cell.angle_beta   90.00
_cell.angle_gamma   90.00
#
_symmetry.space_group_name_H-M   'P 1'
#
loop_
_entity.id
_entity.type
_entity.pdbx_description
1 polymer ?
#
loop_
_entity_poly.entity_id
_entity_poly.type
_entity_poly.pdbx_seq_one_letter_code
_entity_poly.pdbx_strand_id
1 'polypeptide(L)' 'MSRSTAQKPMTPAQIRARAVEWYDRQIAIIALAHGPSWPEHREWIEAYLKEEIRERLVALGWRPKS' A
#
# COMPACT_ATOMS: atom_id res chain seq x y z
N MET A 1 -23.15 -23.39 -7.55
CA MET A 1 -22.19 -22.43 -8.15
C MET A 1 -21.01 -22.27 -7.19
N SER A 2 -19.93 -23.02 -7.40
CA SER A 2 -18.76 -22.99 -6.52
C SER A 2 -17.75 -21.97 -7.04
N ARG A 3 -17.68 -20.80 -6.40
CA ARG A 3 -16.53 -19.90 -6.54
C ARG A 3 -15.82 -19.85 -5.19
N SER A 4 -14.93 -20.81 -4.98
CA SER A 4 -13.89 -20.68 -3.95
C SER A 4 -12.56 -21.00 -4.63
N THR A 5 -12.02 -20.01 -5.33
CA THR A 5 -10.60 -20.00 -5.66
C THR A 5 -9.89 -19.68 -4.37
N ALA A 6 -9.48 -20.70 -3.62
CA ALA A 6 -8.63 -20.55 -2.45
C ALA A 6 -7.33 -19.86 -2.90
N GLN A 7 -7.27 -18.54 -2.75
CA GLN A 7 -6.07 -17.78 -3.02
C GLN A 7 -5.01 -18.29 -2.04
N LYS A 8 -3.92 -18.88 -2.54
CA LYS A 8 -2.82 -19.33 -1.69
C LYS A 8 -2.38 -18.17 -0.77
N PRO A 9 -2.13 -18.41 0.52
CA PRO A 9 -1.63 -17.38 1.41
C PRO A 9 -0.31 -16.84 0.84
N MET A 10 -0.25 -15.52 0.66
CA MET A 10 0.94 -14.86 0.13
C MET A 10 2.10 -14.98 1.12
N THR A 11 3.32 -15.11 0.61
CA THR A 11 4.52 -15.04 1.46
C THR A 11 4.76 -13.59 1.92
N PRO A 12 5.50 -13.36 3.02
CA PRO A 12 5.86 -12.01 3.44
C PRO A 12 6.57 -11.19 2.36
N ALA A 13 7.38 -11.84 1.51
CA ALA A 13 8.06 -11.18 0.39
C ALA A 13 7.07 -10.71 -0.69
N GLN A 14 6.08 -11.54 -1.04
CA GLN A 14 5.03 -11.18 -2.01
C GLN A 14 4.16 -10.03 -1.49
N ILE A 15 3.88 -10.02 -0.19
CA ILE A 15 3.09 -8.95 0.45
C ILE A 15 3.84 -7.63 0.41
N ARG A 16 5.13 -7.64 0.76
CA ARG A 16 5.97 -6.45 0.66
C ARG A 16 6.04 -5.94 -0.78
N ALA A 17 6.26 -6.82 -1.76
CA ALA A 17 6.29 -6.44 -3.17
C ALA A 17 4.97 -5.79 -3.60
N ARG A 18 3.83 -6.36 -3.23
CA ARG A 18 2.50 -5.81 -3.54
C ARG A 18 2.23 -4.47 -2.85
N ALA A 19 2.68 -4.30 -1.61
CA ALA A 19 2.56 -3.05 -0.87
C ALA A 19 3.38 -1.93 -1.53
N VAL A 20 4.62 -2.24 -1.96
CA VAL A 20 5.49 -1.31 -2.70
C VAL A 20 4.84 -0.92 -4.03
N GLU A 21 4.39 -1.89 -4.83
CA GLU A 21 3.73 -1.61 -6.11
C GLU A 21 2.46 -0.76 -5.95
N TRP A 22 1.70 -0.99 -4.87
CA TRP A 22 0.56 -0.15 -4.55
C TRP A 22 0.98 1.28 -4.16
N TYR A 23 1.99 1.41 -3.29
CA TYR A 23 2.54 2.69 -2.84
C TYR A 23 3.03 3.53 -4.02
N ASP A 24 3.85 2.95 -4.89
CA ASP A 24 4.42 3.64 -6.05
C ASP A 24 3.33 4.16 -6.99
N ARG A 25 2.27 3.36 -7.20
CA ARG A 25 1.10 3.80 -7.97
C ARG A 25 0.38 4.96 -7.31
N GLN A 26 0.18 4.93 -5.99
CA GLN A 26 -0.47 6.03 -5.28
C GLN A 26 0.37 7.31 -5.35
N ILE A 27 1.68 7.22 -5.10
CA ILE A 27 2.59 8.37 -5.21
C ILE A 27 2.54 8.96 -6.62
N ALA A 28 2.60 8.13 -7.68
CA ALA A 28 2.56 8.62 -9.05
C ALA A 28 1.24 9.36 -9.37
N ILE A 29 0.09 8.79 -8.97
CA ILE A 29 -1.22 9.40 -9.18
C ILE A 29 -1.33 10.73 -8.42
N ILE A 30 -0.94 10.74 -7.16
CA ILE A 30 -1.10 11.91 -6.29
C ILE A 30 -0.12 13.02 -6.68
N ALA A 31 1.11 12.68 -7.05
CA ALA A 31 2.08 13.63 -7.57
C ALA A 31 1.58 14.30 -8.86
N LEU A 32 0.96 13.52 -9.76
CA LEU A 32 0.34 14.08 -10.97
C LEU A 32 -0.81 15.03 -10.63
N ALA A 33 -1.65 14.69 -9.63
CA ALA A 33 -2.77 15.53 -9.22
C ALA A 33 -2.34 16.85 -8.56
N HIS A 34 -1.25 16.84 -7.78
CA HIS A 34 -0.72 18.04 -7.12
C HIS A 34 0.16 18.89 -8.05
N GLY A 35 0.75 18.28 -9.08
CA GLY A 35 1.59 18.98 -10.05
C GLY A 35 2.73 19.77 -9.37
N PRO A 36 2.88 21.08 -9.62
CA PRO A 36 3.94 21.89 -9.02
C PRO A 36 3.92 21.97 -7.50
N SER A 37 2.75 21.80 -6.86
CA SER A 37 2.62 21.83 -5.40
C SER A 37 3.09 20.53 -4.73
N TRP A 38 3.33 19.47 -5.50
CA TRP A 38 3.71 18.15 -4.99
C TRP A 38 4.84 18.17 -3.94
N PRO A 39 5.94 18.92 -4.10
CA PRO A 39 7.03 18.93 -3.12
C PRO A 39 6.58 19.34 -1.71
N GLU A 40 5.63 20.27 -1.59
CA GLU A 40 5.10 20.76 -0.30
C GLU A 40 4.24 19.69 0.38
N HIS A 41 3.58 18.84 -0.41
CA HIS A 41 2.66 17.84 0.09
C HIS A 41 3.27 16.44 0.25
N ARG A 42 4.45 16.22 -0.34
CA ARG A 42 5.06 14.91 -0.43
C ARG A 42 5.22 14.24 0.93
N GLU A 43 5.82 14.91 1.91
CA GLU A 43 6.17 14.31 3.20
C GLU A 43 4.94 13.77 3.93
N TRP A 44 3.89 14.58 4.05
CA TRP A 44 2.67 14.17 4.76
C TRP A 44 1.93 13.06 4.01
N ILE A 45 1.95 13.08 2.67
CA ILE A 45 1.32 12.03 1.83
C ILE A 45 2.07 10.72 1.97
N GLU A 46 3.41 10.74 1.94
CA GLU A 46 4.21 9.53 2.17
C GLU A 46 3.94 8.93 3.56
N ALA A 47 3.85 9.76 4.60
CA ALA A 47 3.52 9.31 5.95
C ALA A 47 2.11 8.70 6.01
N TYR A 48 1.12 9.37 5.43
CA TYR A 48 -0.25 8.90 5.34
C TYR A 48 -0.35 7.53 4.63
N LEU A 49 0.26 7.40 3.45
CA LEU A 49 0.22 6.16 2.67
C LEU A 49 0.91 4.99 3.37
N LYS A 50 2.00 5.25 4.11
CA LYS A 50 2.66 4.22 4.93
C LYS A 50 1.76 3.72 6.05
N GLU A 51 1.02 4.60 6.71
CA GLU A 51 0.04 4.22 7.72
C GLU A 51 -1.13 3.45 7.11
N GLU A 52 -1.62 3.87 5.94
CA GLU A 52 -2.67 3.16 5.22
C GLU A 52 -2.25 1.72 4.84
N ILE A 53 -0.99 1.52 4.43
CA ILE A 53 -0.42 0.19 4.21
C ILE A 53 -0.43 -0.61 5.52
N ARG A 54 -0.03 -0.01 6.64
CA ARG A 54 -0.03 -0.67 7.94
C ARG A 54 -1.44 -1.15 8.31
N GLU A 55 -2.44 -0.29 8.17
CA GLU A 55 -3.85 -0.61 8.46
C GLU A 55 -4.37 -1.73 7.54
N ARG A 56 -4.10 -1.64 6.23
CA ARG A 56 -4.48 -2.66 5.25
C ARG A 56 -3.84 -4.02 5.56
N LEU A 57 -2.57 -4.04 5.96
CA LEU A 57 -1.89 -5.26 6.36
C LEU A 57 -2.52 -5.87 7.61
N VAL A 58 -2.81 -5.07 8.63
CA VAL A 58 -3.49 -5.51 9.86
C VAL A 58 -4.88 -6.09 9.55
N ALA A 59 -5.67 -5.45 8.68
CA ALA A 59 -6.98 -5.93 8.25
C ALA A 59 -6.91 -7.29 7.50
N LEU A 60 -5.80 -7.56 6.82
CA LEU A 60 -5.51 -8.84 6.17
C LEU A 60 -4.92 -9.89 7.14
N GLY A 61 -4.86 -9.58 8.44
CA GLY A 61 -4.30 -10.46 9.47
C GLY A 61 -2.78 -10.43 9.59
N TRP A 62 -2.11 -9.54 8.85
CA TRP A 62 -0.66 -9.40 8.89
C TRP A 62 -0.25 -8.39 9.95
N ARG A 63 0.38 -8.90 11.02
CA ARG A 63 0.94 -8.07 12.07
C ARG A 63 2.44 -7.89 11.80
N PRO A 64 2.92 -6.66 11.50
CA PRO A 64 4.35 -6.43 11.52
C PRO A 64 4.88 -6.80 12.92
N LYS A 65 5.99 -7.53 12.99
CA LYS A 65 6.71 -7.70 14.26
C LYS A 65 7.21 -6.31 14.64
N SER A 66 6.67 -5.78 15.74
CA SER A 66 7.17 -4.61 16.47
C SER A 66 8.62 -4.82 16.90
#